data_AF-A0A962R5K2-F1
#
_entry.id   AF-A0A962R5K2-F1
#
_cell.length_a   1.000
_cell.length_b   1.000
_cell.length_c   1.000
_cell.angle_alpha   90.00
_cell.angle_beta   90.00
_cell.angle_gamma   90.00
#
_symmetry.space_group_name_H-M   'P 1'
#
loop_
_entity.id
_entity.type
_entity.pdbx_description
1 polymer ?
#
loop_
_entity_poly.entity_id
_entity_poly.type
_entity_poly.pdbx_seq_one_letter_code
_entity_poly.pdbx_strand_id
1 'polypeptide(L)'
;TDEDMLNLALWLKANGFRADQVQAFLPSPMAMATAMYHTGKDPIHRIARNSPDMPIPRGDRQRRLHKAFLRYHDANNWPMLREALKRMGRADLIGNGKRHLIPTWQPTGTGNAQPGSGKSFRTQHTVDRPRPAARGNAPAGRRGKPGKGRSQNGINPGSPTGRGKRR
;
A
#
# COMPACT_ATOMS: atom_id res chain seq x y z
N THR A 1 8.53 -16.81 15.60
CA THR A 1 7.30 -17.26 14.88
C THR A 1 6.38 -16.08 14.64
N ASP A 2 5.22 -16.27 14.01
CA ASP A 2 4.25 -15.18 13.83
C ASP A 2 3.62 -14.76 15.17
N GLU A 3 3.46 -15.69 16.11
CA GLU A 3 3.00 -15.44 17.49
C GLU A 3 3.99 -14.61 18.31
N ASP A 4 5.28 -14.93 18.24
CA ASP A 4 6.32 -14.14 18.92
C ASP A 4 6.31 -12.69 18.43
N MET A 5 6.05 -12.50 17.14
CA MET A 5 6.03 -11.18 16.51
C MET A 5 4.79 -10.37 16.88
N LEU A 6 3.65 -11.05 17.07
CA LEU A 6 2.46 -10.46 17.67
C LEU A 6 2.72 -9.99 19.11
N ASN A 7 3.30 -10.85 19.94
CA ASN A 7 3.63 -10.52 21.33
C ASN A 7 4.61 -9.34 21.42
N LEU A 8 5.60 -9.31 20.53
CA LEU A 8 6.51 -8.17 20.42
C LEU A 8 5.78 -6.88 20.05
N ALA A 9 4.84 -6.92 19.10
CA ALA A 9 4.06 -5.74 18.71
C ALA A 9 3.20 -5.21 19.88
N LEU A 10 2.61 -6.10 20.67
CA LEU A 10 1.87 -5.73 21.88
C LEU A 10 2.79 -5.09 22.93
N TRP A 11 3.97 -5.67 23.13
CA TRP A 11 4.97 -5.11 24.05
C TRP A 11 5.44 -3.72 23.59
N LEU A 12 5.72 -3.53 22.30
CA LEU A 12 6.10 -2.23 21.74
C LEU A 12 5.00 -1.19 21.97
N LYS A 13 3.74 -1.56 21.77
CA LYS A 13 2.59 -0.67 22.02
C LYS A 13 2.45 -0.33 23.51
N ALA A 14 2.59 -1.31 24.40
CA ALA A 14 2.50 -1.10 25.84
C ALA A 14 3.60 -0.16 26.36
N ASN A 15 4.79 -0.23 25.79
CA ASN A 15 5.93 0.63 26.14
C ASN A 15 5.97 1.95 25.34
N GLY A 16 4.99 2.22 24.47
CA GLY A 16 4.93 3.45 23.67
C GLY A 16 5.98 3.56 22.56
N PHE A 17 6.71 2.48 22.25
CA PHE A 17 7.71 2.48 21.19
C PHE A 17 7.06 2.32 19.81
N ARG A 18 7.55 3.11 18.86
CA ARG A 18 7.15 3.08 17.45
C ARG A 18 8.39 2.97 16.59
N ALA A 19 8.61 1.79 16.03
CA ALA A 19 9.71 1.56 15.10
C ALA A 19 9.32 2.17 13.75
N ASP A 20 9.85 3.35 13.44
CA ASP A 20 9.70 3.91 12.10
C ASP A 20 10.69 3.22 11.16
N GLN A 21 11.98 3.13 11.49
CA GLN A 21 12.94 2.44 10.62
C GLN A 21 12.99 0.92 10.91
N VAL A 22 12.63 0.13 9.91
CA VAL A 22 12.80 -1.33 9.92
C VAL A 22 13.69 -1.73 8.75
N GLN A 23 14.93 -2.06 9.07
CA GLN A 23 15.94 -2.51 8.12
C GLN A 23 15.85 -4.04 7.93
N ALA A 24 16.07 -4.49 6.70
CA ALA A 24 16.26 -5.91 6.43
C ALA A 24 17.63 -6.34 6.95
N PHE A 25 17.68 -7.47 7.65
CA PHE A 25 18.94 -8.06 8.10
C PHE A 25 19.80 -8.42 6.88
N LEU A 26 20.99 -7.81 6.80
CA LEU A 26 22.06 -8.20 5.87
C LEU A 26 23.12 -8.97 6.68
N PRO A 27 23.35 -10.27 6.39
CA PRO A 27 24.33 -11.06 7.11
C PRO A 27 25.74 -10.49 6.90
N SER A 28 26.30 -9.85 7.93
CA SER A 28 27.69 -9.43 7.95
C SER A 28 28.57 -10.60 8.38
N PRO A 29 29.69 -10.90 7.68
CA PRO A 29 30.64 -11.90 8.15
C PRO A 29 31.13 -11.55 9.56
N MET A 30 31.40 -12.57 10.38
CA MET A 30 31.81 -12.47 11.79
C MET A 30 30.73 -11.97 12.80
N ALA A 31 29.50 -11.68 12.38
CA ALA A 31 28.42 -11.31 13.30
C ALA A 31 27.68 -12.55 13.86
N MET A 32 27.34 -12.54 15.16
CA MET A 32 26.54 -13.60 15.80
C MET A 32 25.17 -13.80 15.12
N ALA A 33 24.53 -12.71 14.68
CA ALA A 33 23.26 -12.78 13.95
C ALA A 33 23.41 -13.50 12.60
N THR A 34 24.59 -13.46 11.97
CA THR A 34 24.86 -14.21 10.73
C THR A 34 25.01 -15.70 11.03
N ALA A 35 25.67 -16.05 12.12
CA ALA A 35 25.71 -17.43 12.60
C ALA A 35 24.29 -17.94 12.90
N MET A 36 23.45 -17.16 13.58
CA MET A 36 22.02 -17.47 13.77
C MET A 36 21.34 -17.69 12.43
N TYR A 37 21.48 -16.76 11.48
CA TYR A 37 20.81 -16.79 10.18
C TYR A 37 21.09 -18.07 9.38
N HIS A 38 22.33 -18.56 9.43
CA HIS A 38 22.74 -19.77 8.69
C HIS A 38 22.49 -21.06 9.47
N THR A 39 22.72 -21.08 10.78
CA THR A 39 22.61 -22.30 11.59
C THR A 39 21.20 -22.55 12.09
N GLY A 40 20.37 -21.51 12.20
CA GLY A 40 19.07 -21.60 12.85
C GLY A 40 19.16 -21.95 14.33
N LYS A 41 20.30 -21.69 14.99
CA LYS A 41 20.51 -21.95 16.42
C LYS A 41 20.76 -20.65 17.17
N ASP A 42 20.46 -20.65 18.45
CA ASP A 42 20.84 -19.57 19.35
C ASP A 42 22.32 -19.73 19.77
N PRO A 43 23.23 -18.82 19.35
CA PRO A 43 24.65 -18.88 19.66
C PRO A 43 24.99 -18.39 21.07
N ILE A 44 24.05 -17.78 21.80
CA ILE A 44 24.29 -17.30 23.17
C ILE A 44 24.33 -18.49 24.14
N HIS A 45 23.50 -19.50 23.89
CA HIS A 45 23.40 -20.70 24.72
C HIS A 45 24.23 -21.86 24.17
N ARG A 46 24.57 -22.82 25.04
CA ARG A 46 25.33 -24.01 24.62
C ARG A 46 24.54 -24.81 23.57
N ILE A 47 25.16 -25.02 22.41
CA ILE A 47 24.58 -25.81 21.32
C ILE A 47 24.85 -27.30 21.58
N ALA A 48 23.80 -28.05 21.88
CA ALA A 48 23.77 -29.50 21.96
C ALA A 48 22.90 -30.07 20.84
N ARG A 49 22.94 -31.40 20.64
CA ARG A 49 22.11 -32.09 19.63
C ARG A 49 20.62 -31.79 19.78
N ASN A 50 20.15 -31.57 21.00
CA ASN A 50 18.74 -31.31 21.33
C ASN A 50 18.44 -29.81 21.52
N SER A 51 19.35 -28.91 21.15
CA SER A 51 19.08 -27.47 21.28
C SER A 51 17.93 -27.04 20.36
N PRO A 52 17.01 -26.20 20.85
CA PRO A 52 15.87 -25.74 20.07
C PRO A 52 16.33 -24.95 18.84
N ASP A 53 15.59 -25.10 17.75
CA ASP A 53 15.81 -24.31 16.54
C ASP A 53 15.18 -22.92 16.68
N MET A 54 15.88 -21.92 16.15
CA MET A 54 15.44 -20.56 16.02
C MET A 54 14.73 -20.36 14.67
N PRO A 55 13.42 -20.06 14.66
CA PRO A 55 12.68 -19.87 13.42
C PRO A 55 13.06 -18.56 12.75
N ILE A 56 13.68 -18.65 11.56
CA ILE A 56 14.12 -17.48 10.78
C ILE A 56 13.18 -17.25 9.58
N PRO A 57 12.55 -16.07 9.47
CA PRO A 57 11.70 -15.76 8.33
C PRO A 57 12.55 -15.54 7.08
N ARG A 58 12.58 -16.55 6.20
CA ARG A 58 13.26 -16.46 4.88
C ARG A 58 12.33 -15.96 3.77
N GLY A 59 11.03 -16.23 3.87
CA GLY A 59 10.06 -15.86 2.83
C GLY A 59 9.62 -14.40 2.87
N ASP A 60 9.43 -13.80 1.69
CA ASP A 60 9.01 -12.41 1.55
C ASP A 60 7.66 -12.11 2.22
N ARG A 61 6.69 -13.01 2.09
CA ARG A 61 5.37 -12.85 2.72
C ARG A 61 5.47 -12.75 4.23
N GLN A 62 6.28 -13.61 4.85
CA GLN A 62 6.46 -13.63 6.29
C GLN A 62 7.25 -12.40 6.76
N ARG A 63 8.31 -12.01 6.04
CA ARG A 63 9.08 -10.78 6.33
C ARG A 63 8.21 -9.53 6.25
N ARG A 64 7.34 -9.43 5.24
CA ARG A 64 6.37 -8.32 5.11
C ARG A 64 5.39 -8.29 6.28
N LEU A 65 4.88 -9.45 6.70
CA LEU A 65 3.99 -9.55 7.85
C LEU A 65 4.70 -9.15 9.16
N HIS A 66 5.91 -9.65 9.40
CA HIS A 66 6.70 -9.30 10.60
C HIS A 66 7.05 -7.82 10.63
N LYS A 67 7.43 -7.25 9.48
CA LYS A 67 7.64 -5.80 9.35
C LYS A 67 6.37 -5.00 9.63
N ALA A 68 5.21 -5.47 9.16
CA ALA A 68 3.92 -4.86 9.44
C ALA A 68 3.60 -4.86 10.95
N PHE A 69 3.91 -5.95 11.67
CA PHE A 69 3.72 -6.02 13.13
C PHE A 69 4.58 -4.98 13.88
N LEU A 70 5.84 -4.81 13.48
CA LEU A 70 6.71 -3.78 14.05
C LEU A 70 6.20 -2.36 13.78
N ARG A 71 5.66 -2.14 12.57
CA ARG A 71 5.03 -0.88 12.14
C ARG A 71 3.50 -0.91 12.31
N TYR A 72 3.01 -1.36 13.47
CA TYR A 72 1.57 -1.48 13.75
C TYR A 72 0.78 -0.16 13.56
N HIS A 73 1.45 0.99 13.71
CA HIS A 73 0.85 2.31 13.61
C HIS A 73 0.62 2.77 12.17
N ASP A 74 1.32 2.20 11.19
CA ASP A 74 1.19 2.56 9.78
C ASP A 74 -0.10 1.95 9.20
N ALA A 75 -1.00 2.83 8.79
CA ALA A 75 -2.32 2.44 8.31
C ALA A 75 -2.28 1.60 7.03
N ASN A 76 -1.20 1.68 6.24
CA ASN A 76 -1.05 0.88 5.02
C ASN A 76 -0.96 -0.63 5.33
N ASN A 77 -0.49 -0.97 6.54
CA ASN A 77 -0.28 -2.35 6.95
C ASN A 77 -1.51 -2.96 7.61
N TRP A 78 -2.52 -2.16 7.99
CA TRP A 78 -3.70 -2.64 8.73
C TRP A 78 -4.51 -3.74 8.02
N PRO A 79 -4.70 -3.75 6.68
CA PRO A 79 -5.38 -4.86 6.01
C PRO A 79 -4.67 -6.19 6.23
N MET A 80 -3.34 -6.20 6.03
CA MET A 80 -2.51 -7.39 6.22
C MET A 80 -2.53 -7.87 7.66
N LEU A 81 -2.46 -6.94 8.63
CA LEU A 81 -2.52 -7.27 10.04
C LEU A 81 -3.89 -7.83 10.45
N ARG A 82 -5.00 -7.28 9.93
CA ARG A 82 -6.34 -7.82 10.20
C ARG A 82 -6.48 -9.25 9.69
N GLU A 83 -6.02 -9.53 8.48
CA GLU A 83 -6.04 -10.88 7.92
C GLU A 83 -5.21 -11.86 8.76
N ALA A 84 -4.01 -11.45 9.17
CA ALA A 84 -3.14 -12.26 10.01
C ALA A 84 -3.74 -12.51 11.41
N LEU A 85 -4.26 -11.48 12.07
CA LEU A 85 -4.91 -11.60 13.38
C LEU A 85 -6.13 -12.51 13.34
N LYS A 86 -6.95 -12.43 12.27
CA LYS A 86 -8.08 -13.35 12.07
C LYS A 86 -7.61 -14.79 11.89
N ARG A 87 -6.56 -15.03 11.11
CA ARG A 87 -5.97 -16.37 10.90
C ARG A 87 -5.42 -16.96 12.20
N MET A 88 -4.88 -16.13 13.08
CA MET A 88 -4.34 -16.53 14.38
C MET A 88 -5.43 -16.64 15.47
N GLY A 89 -6.70 -16.37 15.16
CA GLY A 89 -7.79 -16.36 16.15
C GLY A 89 -7.74 -15.19 17.14
N ARG A 90 -6.88 -14.18 16.90
CA ARG A 90 -6.68 -13.00 17.76
C ARG A 90 -7.43 -11.77 17.25
N ALA A 91 -8.68 -11.97 16.83
CA ALA A 91 -9.55 -10.88 16.37
C ALA A 91 -9.93 -9.91 17.50
N ASP A 92 -9.78 -10.34 18.75
CA ASP A 92 -9.91 -9.54 19.98
C ASP A 92 -8.94 -8.35 20.04
N LEU A 93 -7.82 -8.41 19.32
CA LEU A 93 -6.84 -7.33 19.24
C LEU A 93 -7.20 -6.27 18.19
N ILE A 94 -8.37 -6.36 17.55
CA ILE A 94 -8.85 -5.39 16.55
C ILE A 94 -9.90 -4.49 17.20
N GLY A 95 -9.63 -3.20 17.33
CA GLY A 95 -10.52 -2.27 18.01
C GLY A 95 -9.90 -0.90 18.27
N ASN A 96 -10.70 0.04 18.73
CA ASN A 96 -10.27 1.42 18.92
C ASN A 96 -9.78 1.72 20.35
N GLY A 97 -9.83 0.72 21.24
CA GLY A 97 -9.37 0.85 22.63
C GLY A 97 -7.85 0.66 22.79
N LYS A 98 -7.30 1.10 23.93
CA LYS A 98 -5.87 1.04 24.26
C LYS A 98 -5.26 -0.37 24.20
N ARG A 99 -6.06 -1.41 24.47
CA ARG A 99 -5.64 -2.83 24.50
C ARG A 99 -5.56 -3.48 23.12
N HIS A 100 -6.22 -2.92 22.12
CA HIS A 100 -6.21 -3.44 20.75
C HIS A 100 -4.90 -3.08 20.07
N LEU A 101 -4.39 -3.86 19.12
CA LEU A 101 -3.17 -3.52 18.39
C LEU A 101 -3.47 -2.51 17.27
N ILE A 102 -4.52 -2.77 16.49
CA ILE A 102 -4.92 -1.99 15.31
C ILE A 102 -6.40 -1.56 15.39
N PRO A 103 -6.78 -0.42 14.78
CA PRO A 103 -8.16 0.03 14.73
C PRO A 103 -9.02 -0.80 13.76
N THR A 104 -10.34 -0.78 13.96
CA THR A 104 -11.32 -1.44 13.06
C THR A 104 -11.50 -0.68 11.75
N TRP A 105 -11.40 0.64 11.80
CA TRP A 105 -11.54 1.55 10.67
C TRP A 105 -10.23 1.66 9.86
N GLN A 106 -10.36 2.02 8.58
CA GLN A 106 -9.23 2.29 7.70
C GLN A 106 -9.39 3.67 7.02
N PRO A 107 -8.42 4.60 7.18
CA PRO A 107 -8.49 5.91 6.56
C PRO A 107 -8.56 5.83 5.03
N THR A 108 -9.38 6.69 4.45
CA THR A 108 -9.51 6.87 3.00
C THR A 108 -8.14 7.20 2.39
N GLY A 109 -7.74 6.43 1.38
CA GLY A 109 -6.44 6.57 0.70
C GLY A 109 -5.34 5.64 1.20
N THR A 110 -5.60 4.87 2.25
CA THR A 110 -4.61 3.97 2.87
C THR A 110 -5.08 2.52 2.77
N GLY A 111 -4.22 1.60 2.31
CA GLY A 111 -4.51 0.16 2.16
C GLY A 111 -4.92 -0.32 0.76
N ASN A 112 -5.26 0.61 -0.15
CA ASN A 112 -5.53 0.33 -1.57
C ASN A 112 -4.51 0.98 -2.52
N ALA A 113 -3.43 1.57 -1.98
CA ALA A 113 -2.36 2.08 -2.81
C ALA A 113 -1.60 0.88 -3.41
N GLN A 114 -1.85 0.59 -4.69
CA GLN A 114 -1.00 -0.30 -5.46
C GLN A 114 0.46 0.14 -5.28
N PRO A 115 1.40 -0.78 -4.97
CA PRO A 115 2.82 -0.48 -4.97
C PRO A 115 3.23 -0.18 -6.42
N GLY A 116 3.11 1.07 -6.83
CA GLY A 116 3.25 1.50 -8.22
C GLY A 116 2.57 2.83 -8.55
N SER A 117 1.60 3.30 -7.76
CA SER A 117 1.00 4.63 -7.98
C SER A 117 1.80 5.76 -7.31
N GLY A 118 3.13 5.62 -7.26
CA GLY A 118 4.00 6.75 -6.92
C GLY A 118 3.84 7.80 -8.01
N LYS A 119 3.41 9.01 -7.64
CA LYS A 119 3.57 10.17 -8.53
C LYS A 119 5.03 10.17 -8.98
N SER A 120 5.25 10.09 -10.30
CA SER A 120 6.57 10.14 -10.91
C SER A 120 7.37 11.25 -10.23
N PHE A 121 8.46 10.88 -9.57
CA PHE A 121 9.37 11.84 -8.94
C PHE A 121 10.00 12.66 -10.07
N ARG A 122 9.42 13.81 -10.38
CA ARG A 122 9.96 14.74 -11.38
C ARG A 122 11.10 15.51 -10.71
N THR A 123 12.33 15.16 -11.06
CA THR A 123 13.49 15.99 -10.76
C THR A 123 13.43 17.26 -11.61
N GLN A 124 13.66 18.42 -10.99
CA GLN A 124 13.57 19.76 -11.60
C GLN A 124 14.68 20.06 -12.64
N HIS A 125 15.41 19.05 -13.11
CA HIS A 125 16.61 19.22 -13.94
C HIS A 125 16.67 18.24 -15.13
N THR A 126 15.57 18.08 -15.86
CA THR A 126 15.65 17.57 -17.23
C THR A 126 15.34 18.72 -18.17
N VAL A 127 16.42 19.30 -18.71
CA VAL A 127 16.43 20.28 -19.79
C VAL A 127 15.55 19.78 -20.94
N ASP A 128 14.80 20.72 -21.52
CA ASP A 128 13.93 20.62 -22.69
C ASP A 128 14.07 19.34 -23.52
N ARG A 129 13.10 18.44 -23.37
CA ARG A 129 12.77 17.46 -24.40
C ARG A 129 11.41 17.83 -24.98
N PRO A 130 11.29 18.11 -26.29
CA PRO A 130 10.02 18.49 -26.88
C PRO A 130 8.99 17.38 -26.65
N ARG A 131 7.87 17.79 -26.07
CA ARG A 131 6.66 17.02 -25.82
C ARG A 131 6.26 16.31 -27.12
N PRO A 132 6.19 14.96 -27.21
CA PRO A 132 5.45 14.35 -28.31
C PRO A 132 4.00 14.80 -28.13
N ALA A 133 3.49 15.52 -29.12
CA ALA A 133 2.12 16.02 -29.14
C ALA A 133 1.18 14.86 -28.77
N ALA A 134 0.35 15.11 -27.75
CA ALA A 134 -0.73 14.23 -27.38
C ALA A 134 -1.56 13.93 -28.63
N ARG A 135 -1.49 12.67 -29.10
CA ARG A 135 -2.46 12.16 -30.06
C ARG A 135 -3.80 12.16 -29.35
N GLY A 136 -4.56 13.22 -29.59
CA GLY A 136 -5.96 13.34 -29.20
C GLY A 136 -6.71 12.12 -29.70
N ASN A 137 -7.41 11.47 -28.79
CA ASN A 137 -8.33 10.39 -29.09
C ASN A 137 -9.58 11.03 -29.72
N ALA A 138 -9.51 11.31 -31.02
CA ALA A 138 -10.68 11.67 -31.81
C ALA A 138 -11.47 10.39 -32.14
N PRO A 139 -12.80 10.35 -31.94
CA PRO A 139 -13.58 9.18 -32.30
C PRO A 139 -13.60 9.01 -33.81
N ALA A 140 -13.15 7.84 -34.27
CA ALA A 140 -13.15 7.48 -35.67
C ALA A 140 -14.60 7.37 -36.18
N GLY A 141 -15.02 8.37 -36.95
CA GLY A 141 -16.24 8.35 -37.72
C GLY A 141 -16.20 7.27 -38.79
N ARG A 142 -17.23 6.41 -38.79
CA ARG A 142 -17.58 5.53 -39.91
C ARG A 142 -17.73 6.33 -41.19
N ARG A 143 -17.10 5.90 -42.27
CA ARG A 143 -17.27 6.47 -43.61
C ARG A 143 -17.75 5.37 -44.56
N GLY A 144 -19.01 5.48 -45.00
CA GLY A 144 -19.65 4.61 -45.97
C GLY A 144 -20.71 5.35 -46.78
N LYS A 145 -20.24 6.08 -47.81
CA LYS A 145 -20.82 6.46 -49.14
C LYS A 145 -22.30 6.94 -49.30
N PRO A 146 -22.59 7.69 -50.41
CA PRO A 146 -23.62 8.73 -50.46
C PRO A 146 -24.94 8.29 -51.14
N GLY A 147 -26.04 8.97 -50.80
CA GLY A 147 -27.36 8.79 -51.40
C GLY A 147 -28.14 10.11 -51.46
N LYS A 148 -28.90 10.30 -52.53
CA LYS A 148 -29.39 11.56 -53.14
C LYS A 148 -30.85 11.85 -52.76
N GLY A 149 -31.24 13.13 -52.66
CA GLY A 149 -32.63 13.62 -52.65
C GLY A 149 -33.29 13.72 -51.26
N ARG A 150 -34.32 14.51 -50.98
CA ARG A 150 -35.07 15.59 -51.68
C ARG A 150 -36.17 16.02 -50.67
N SER A 151 -36.40 17.34 -50.50
CA SER A 151 -37.59 17.96 -49.84
C SER A 151 -37.79 17.68 -48.34
N GLN A 152 -38.43 18.49 -47.49
CA GLN A 152 -39.31 19.64 -47.69
C GLN A 152 -39.45 20.43 -46.36
N ASN A 153 -39.60 21.74 -46.48
CA ASN A 153 -40.34 22.72 -45.66
C ASN A 153 -40.62 22.51 -44.16
N GLY A 154 -40.39 23.59 -43.39
CA GLY A 154 -40.97 23.77 -42.07
C GLY A 154 -40.63 25.08 -41.35
N ILE A 155 -40.99 26.24 -41.93
CA ILE A 155 -41.45 27.49 -41.26
C ILE A 155 -40.58 28.16 -40.16
N ASN A 156 -40.09 29.37 -40.49
CA ASN A 156 -39.60 30.49 -39.64
C ASN A 156 -40.72 31.10 -38.74
N PRO A 157 -40.53 32.17 -37.91
CA PRO A 157 -39.33 33.00 -37.57
C PRO A 157 -39.13 33.21 -36.03
N GLY A 158 -37.97 33.72 -35.55
CA GLY A 158 -37.76 35.12 -35.07
C GLY A 158 -38.22 35.33 -33.60
N SER A 159 -37.60 36.05 -32.66
CA SER A 159 -36.43 36.95 -32.52
C SER A 159 -36.14 37.07 -30.99
N PRO A 160 -34.98 37.62 -30.54
CA PRO A 160 -34.60 37.71 -29.13
C PRO A 160 -35.02 39.05 -28.50
N THR A 161 -35.47 39.04 -27.24
CA THR A 161 -35.63 40.26 -26.42
C THR A 161 -35.02 40.08 -25.05
N GLY A 162 -34.04 40.94 -24.72
CA GLY A 162 -33.50 41.07 -23.38
C GLY A 162 -34.18 42.17 -22.55
N ARG A 163 -34.01 42.14 -21.22
CA ARG A 163 -33.82 43.28 -20.30
C ARG A 163 -33.93 42.79 -18.86
N GLY A 164 -33.04 43.30 -18.00
CA GLY A 164 -33.16 43.11 -16.55
C GLY A 164 -32.00 43.75 -15.80
N LYS A 165 -32.03 45.09 -15.66
CA LYS A 165 -31.16 45.90 -14.78
C LYS A 165 -32.08 46.53 -13.73
N ARG A 166 -31.58 46.64 -12.49
CA ARG A 166 -32.06 47.41 -11.29
C ARG A 166 -32.08 46.46 -10.08
N ARG A 167 -31.62 46.82 -8.89
CA ARG A 167 -31.13 48.09 -8.34
C ARG A 167 -30.29 47.77 -7.12
#